data_AF-A0A2S8GQF7-F1
#
_entry.id   AF-A0A2S8GQF7-F1
#
_cell.length_a   1.000
_cell.length_b   1.000
_cell.length_c   1.000
_cell.angle_alpha   90.00
_cell.angle_beta   90.00
_cell.angle_gamma   90.00
#
_symmetry.space_group_name_H-M   'P 1'
#
loop_
_entity.id
_entity.type
_entity.pdbx_description
1 polymer ?
#
loop_
_entity_poly.entity_id
_entity_poly.type
_entity_poly.pdbx_seq_one_letter_code
_entity_poly.pdbx_strand_id
1 'polypeptide(L)'
;MIRLLSRYPLVWLSVFLAAAAIVAFNREGTVPEATAARVSAVPAVSKPAARPIETIQVGQRVLARNPEVTSAQRAAIQEPVWESWLQISLVMPVGELPSDPNQPPAILSIEILRPESWLQDEIGFELTESADFASVAYAPLRSSQADGALELEPAVDDLAADSPQVPLSPLRSIFRDIALVSLLAEEAGYEVAALTVNMNLPEMGAVGLAVITNIQPCPAIEQAEGEVVTATFAHPPTHQVLDVSFEGEATPIGVTCNHPFWSADRQCFLPIGEMAVGDRVITYAGATKRIESLLPRPGPETVFNLEVYGEHVYYVGGQGILVHNMYNSTGSNSPYVLFNKTHKGSRPVPKGYGPGGGRLNSHHGLQQEWAINNLPGYDPKLAPTVTLETGIGFPHTEVSSLQNARRNTRLAAGLGKWSSTVDDELGFIVSDFREAGLGDHVIKQVLEQNYRMLDKLGVTYTKLAGF
;
A
#
# COMPACT_ATOMS: atom_id res chain seq x y z
N MET A 1 19.75 3.07 -7.76
CA MET A 1 19.57 1.62 -7.44
C MET A 1 19.96 0.75 -8.64
N ILE A 2 19.69 1.26 -9.86
CA ILE A 2 20.11 0.68 -11.14
C ILE A 2 21.62 0.42 -11.23
N ARG A 3 22.51 1.30 -10.73
CA ARG A 3 23.97 1.03 -10.72
C ARG A 3 24.42 -0.19 -9.90
N LEU A 4 23.61 -0.64 -8.93
CA LEU A 4 23.88 -1.82 -8.11
C LEU A 4 23.34 -3.10 -8.80
N LEU A 5 22.19 -2.99 -9.47
CA LEU A 5 21.56 -4.05 -10.24
C LEU A 5 22.22 -4.24 -11.63
N SER A 6 22.83 -3.20 -12.20
CA SER A 6 23.52 -3.23 -13.49
C SER A 6 24.87 -3.97 -13.48
N ARG A 7 25.34 -4.40 -12.29
CA ARG A 7 26.57 -5.19 -12.13
C ARG A 7 26.35 -6.71 -12.19
N TYR A 8 25.10 -7.16 -12.20
CA TYR A 8 24.74 -8.57 -12.28
C TYR A 8 23.95 -8.80 -13.58
N PRO A 9 24.43 -9.66 -14.49
CA PRO A 9 23.74 -9.86 -15.76
C PRO A 9 22.57 -10.79 -15.50
N LEU A 10 21.35 -10.27 -15.43
CA LEU A 10 20.11 -10.96 -15.77
C LEU A 10 18.98 -9.93 -15.95
N VAL A 11 18.31 -10.04 -17.10
CA VAL A 11 17.17 -9.26 -17.61
C VAL A 11 17.51 -7.86 -18.14
N TRP A 12 18.02 -7.85 -19.37
CA TRP A 12 17.92 -6.70 -20.26
C TRP A 12 16.44 -6.40 -20.52
N LEU A 13 16.07 -5.15 -20.28
CA LEU A 13 14.78 -4.56 -20.60
C LEU A 13 14.53 -4.70 -22.11
N SER A 14 13.63 -5.60 -22.51
CA SER A 14 13.08 -5.62 -23.86
C SER A 14 11.74 -4.89 -23.82
N VAL A 15 11.76 -3.56 -23.88
CA VAL A 15 10.55 -2.79 -24.22
C VAL A 15 10.30 -2.99 -25.71
N PHE A 16 9.46 -3.96 -26.07
CA PHE A 16 8.91 -4.02 -27.43
C PHE A 16 7.65 -3.15 -27.49
N LEU A 17 7.79 -1.94 -28.03
CA LEU A 17 6.69 -1.21 -28.66
C LEU A 17 6.33 -1.93 -29.97
N ALA A 18 5.22 -2.67 -29.98
CA ALA A 18 4.61 -3.15 -31.21
C ALA A 18 3.24 -2.48 -31.40
N ALA A 19 3.26 -1.30 -32.01
CA ALA A 19 2.08 -0.68 -32.58
C ALA A 19 2.35 -0.32 -34.05
N ALA A 20 1.95 -1.20 -34.99
CA ALA A 20 1.49 -0.80 -36.32
C ALA A 20 0.94 -1.99 -37.14
N ALA A 21 -0.16 -1.70 -37.84
CA ALA A 21 -0.68 -2.31 -39.07
C ALA A 21 -1.49 -3.62 -38.99
N ILE A 22 -2.82 -3.50 -38.85
CA ILE A 22 -3.77 -4.19 -39.74
C ILE A 22 -4.98 -3.27 -40.01
N VAL A 23 -4.92 -2.49 -41.10
CA VAL A 23 -6.09 -2.12 -41.89
C VAL A 23 -5.76 -2.47 -43.33
N ALA A 24 -6.33 -3.57 -43.83
CA ALA A 24 -6.99 -3.67 -45.14
C ALA A 24 -7.22 -5.13 -45.54
N PHE A 25 -8.49 -5.41 -45.85
CA PHE A 25 -8.97 -6.39 -46.83
C PHE A 25 -8.65 -7.88 -46.62
N ASN A 26 -9.70 -8.64 -46.25
CA ASN A 26 -10.19 -9.66 -47.18
C ASN A 26 -11.70 -9.87 -47.05
N ARG A 27 -12.31 -9.90 -48.23
CA ARG A 27 -13.72 -10.09 -48.54
C ARG A 27 -13.96 -11.59 -48.72
N GLU A 28 -15.19 -12.03 -48.40
CA GLU A 28 -15.81 -13.31 -48.74
C GLU A 28 -15.49 -14.54 -47.86
N GLY A 29 -16.54 -15.17 -47.32
CA GLY A 29 -16.47 -16.53 -46.79
C GLY A 29 -17.45 -16.88 -45.66
N THR A 30 -18.74 -17.02 -46.00
CA THR A 30 -19.70 -17.99 -45.42
C THR A 30 -19.84 -18.15 -43.90
N VAL A 31 -21.02 -17.77 -43.39
CA VAL A 31 -21.56 -18.12 -42.06
C VAL A 31 -22.00 -19.59 -42.02
N PRO A 32 -21.58 -20.40 -41.04
CA PRO A 32 -22.28 -21.63 -40.69
C PRO A 32 -23.13 -21.43 -39.41
N GLU A 33 -24.43 -21.51 -39.64
CA GLU A 33 -25.51 -22.11 -38.84
C GLU A 33 -25.27 -22.43 -37.36
N ALA A 34 -26.11 -21.81 -36.51
CA ALA A 34 -26.23 -22.04 -35.08
C ALA A 34 -26.71 -23.47 -34.78
N THR A 35 -25.92 -24.23 -34.02
CA THR A 35 -26.36 -25.47 -33.37
C THR A 35 -26.56 -25.20 -31.88
N ALA A 36 -27.78 -25.46 -31.41
CA ALA A 36 -28.23 -25.23 -30.05
C ALA A 36 -27.37 -26.01 -29.03
N ALA A 37 -26.67 -25.28 -28.15
CA ALA A 37 -25.93 -25.85 -27.05
C ALA A 37 -26.89 -26.27 -25.91
N ARG A 38 -26.69 -27.51 -25.45
CA ARG A 38 -27.35 -28.12 -24.30
C ARG A 38 -27.15 -27.28 -23.02
N VAL A 39 -28.20 -27.25 -22.21
CA VAL A 39 -28.21 -26.73 -20.84
C VAL A 39 -27.04 -27.32 -20.06
N SER A 40 -26.07 -26.48 -19.71
CA SER A 40 -24.92 -26.84 -18.88
C SER A 40 -25.41 -27.06 -17.45
N ALA A 41 -25.18 -28.26 -16.92
CA ALA A 41 -25.38 -28.55 -15.52
C ALA A 41 -24.40 -27.73 -14.67
N VAL A 42 -24.91 -27.11 -13.60
CA VAL A 42 -24.09 -26.42 -12.60
C VAL A 42 -23.04 -27.39 -12.06
N PRO A 43 -21.72 -27.10 -12.13
CA PRO A 43 -20.71 -27.99 -11.59
C PRO A 43 -20.89 -28.05 -10.07
N ALA A 44 -20.88 -29.27 -9.53
CA ALA A 44 -20.88 -29.50 -8.09
C ALA A 44 -19.64 -28.84 -7.48
N VAL A 45 -19.85 -27.99 -6.47
CA VAL A 45 -18.79 -27.30 -5.72
C VAL A 45 -17.87 -28.36 -5.07
N SER A 46 -16.65 -28.50 -5.59
CA SER A 46 -15.63 -29.34 -4.97
C SER A 46 -15.19 -28.73 -3.64
N LYS A 47 -14.89 -29.57 -2.65
CA LYS A 47 -14.30 -29.08 -1.40
C LYS A 47 -13.02 -28.30 -1.73
N PRO A 48 -12.80 -27.12 -1.13
CA PRO A 48 -11.58 -26.36 -1.34
C PRO A 48 -10.38 -27.19 -0.88
N ALA A 49 -9.36 -27.27 -1.73
CA ALA A 49 -8.14 -28.02 -1.49
C ALA A 49 -6.96 -27.06 -1.33
N ALA A 50 -6.07 -27.36 -0.38
CA ALA A 50 -4.83 -26.61 -0.22
C ALA A 50 -3.94 -26.77 -1.47
N ARG A 51 -3.29 -25.67 -1.87
CA ARG A 51 -2.33 -25.62 -2.97
C ARG A 51 -1.00 -25.07 -2.45
N PRO A 52 0.15 -25.45 -3.04
CA PRO A 52 1.42 -24.82 -2.72
C PRO A 52 1.35 -23.31 -3.00
N ILE A 53 1.74 -22.50 -2.02
CA ILE A 53 1.56 -21.04 -2.05
C ILE A 53 2.32 -20.39 -3.21
N GLU A 54 3.46 -20.96 -3.60
CA GLU A 54 4.31 -20.52 -4.71
C GLU A 54 3.65 -20.67 -6.09
N THR A 55 2.56 -21.44 -6.16
CA THR A 55 1.77 -21.64 -7.39
C THR A 55 0.57 -20.71 -7.52
N ILE A 56 0.25 -19.96 -6.46
CA ILE A 56 -0.87 -19.04 -6.43
C ILE A 56 -0.49 -17.76 -7.18
N GLN A 57 -1.39 -17.29 -8.03
CA GLN A 57 -1.18 -16.10 -8.86
C GLN A 57 -2.24 -15.04 -8.57
N VAL A 58 -1.93 -13.79 -8.90
CA VAL A 58 -2.93 -12.71 -8.86
C VAL A 58 -4.14 -13.03 -9.75
N GLY A 59 -5.33 -12.64 -9.30
CA GLY A 59 -6.59 -12.95 -9.97
C GLY A 59 -7.18 -14.33 -9.65
N GLN A 60 -6.40 -15.24 -9.04
CA GLN A 60 -6.92 -16.46 -8.45
C GLN A 60 -7.63 -16.17 -7.12
N ARG A 61 -8.42 -17.14 -6.62
CA ARG A 61 -9.11 -17.00 -5.33
C ARG A 61 -8.57 -17.91 -4.25
N VAL A 62 -8.63 -17.42 -3.02
CA VAL A 62 -8.35 -18.17 -1.80
C VAL A 62 -9.47 -17.97 -0.80
N LEU A 63 -9.72 -18.99 0.03
CA LEU A 63 -10.65 -18.82 1.13
C LEU A 63 -10.09 -17.79 2.12
N ALA A 64 -10.95 -16.88 2.55
CA ALA A 64 -10.64 -15.87 3.54
C ALA A 64 -11.87 -15.58 4.40
N ARG A 65 -11.69 -15.47 5.71
CA ARG A 65 -12.73 -15.04 6.63
C ARG A 65 -12.12 -14.45 7.88
N ASN A 66 -12.06 -13.12 7.93
CA ASN A 66 -11.49 -12.38 9.03
C ASN A 66 -12.53 -12.24 10.17
N PRO A 67 -12.23 -12.75 11.39
CA PRO A 67 -13.09 -12.61 12.56
C PRO A 67 -13.30 -11.15 12.99
N GLU A 68 -12.37 -10.25 12.64
CA GLU A 68 -12.42 -8.83 12.99
C GLU A 68 -13.29 -8.02 12.01
N VAL A 69 -13.60 -8.58 10.83
CA VAL A 69 -14.48 -7.94 9.84
C VAL A 69 -15.93 -8.36 10.07
N THR A 70 -16.75 -7.38 10.46
CA THR A 70 -18.19 -7.60 10.69
C THR A 70 -18.95 -7.93 9.41
N SER A 71 -20.15 -8.52 9.54
CA SER A 71 -21.02 -8.78 8.39
C SER A 71 -21.42 -7.51 7.63
N ALA A 72 -21.58 -6.38 8.33
CA ALA A 72 -21.92 -5.11 7.70
C ALA A 72 -20.74 -4.53 6.89
N GLN A 73 -19.52 -4.55 7.45
CA GLN A 73 -18.31 -4.15 6.72
C GLN A 73 -18.11 -5.03 5.50
N ARG A 74 -18.21 -6.36 5.66
CA ARG A 74 -18.08 -7.31 4.56
C ARG A 74 -19.12 -7.10 3.46
N ALA A 75 -20.37 -6.83 3.82
CA ALA A 75 -21.42 -6.53 2.85
C ALA A 75 -21.20 -5.21 2.09
N ALA A 76 -20.37 -4.30 2.63
CA ALA A 76 -19.99 -3.06 1.97
C ALA A 76 -18.74 -3.23 1.07
N ILE A 77 -17.99 -4.33 1.20
CA ILE A 77 -16.87 -4.64 0.31
C ILE A 77 -17.47 -5.07 -1.03
N GLN A 78 -17.18 -4.28 -2.06
CA GLN A 78 -17.59 -4.58 -3.42
C GLN A 78 -16.33 -4.77 -4.27
N GLU A 79 -16.24 -5.91 -4.94
CA GLU A 79 -15.17 -6.11 -5.92
C GLU A 79 -15.20 -5.01 -6.98
N PRO A 80 -14.03 -4.44 -7.33
CA PRO A 80 -13.93 -3.43 -8.36
C PRO A 80 -14.19 -4.04 -9.75
N VAL A 81 -14.30 -3.18 -10.76
CA VAL A 81 -14.24 -3.62 -12.16
C VAL A 81 -12.81 -4.03 -12.47
N TRP A 82 -12.51 -5.32 -12.33
CA TRP A 82 -11.15 -5.86 -12.46
C TRP A 82 -10.53 -5.60 -13.83
N GLU A 83 -11.34 -5.46 -14.89
CA GLU A 83 -10.87 -5.14 -16.23
C GLU A 83 -10.21 -3.75 -16.32
N SER A 84 -10.52 -2.84 -15.39
CA SER A 84 -9.88 -1.52 -15.32
C SER A 84 -8.56 -1.54 -14.54
N TRP A 85 -8.19 -2.68 -13.96
CA TRP A 85 -6.96 -2.87 -13.21
C TRP A 85 -5.82 -3.35 -14.12
N LEU A 86 -4.60 -3.20 -13.63
CA LEU A 86 -3.38 -3.65 -14.28
C LEU A 86 -2.69 -4.67 -13.38
N GLN A 87 -2.10 -5.68 -14.00
CA GLN A 87 -1.10 -6.52 -13.36
C GLN A 87 0.27 -5.87 -13.53
N ILE A 88 0.98 -5.68 -12.43
CA ILE A 88 2.28 -5.01 -12.39
C ILE A 88 3.27 -5.95 -11.71
N SER A 89 4.36 -6.26 -12.42
CA SER A 89 5.49 -7.01 -11.87
C SER A 89 6.52 -6.03 -11.34
N LEU A 90 6.93 -6.20 -10.09
CA LEU A 90 7.86 -5.32 -9.39
C LEU A 90 9.02 -6.11 -8.78
N VAL A 91 10.18 -5.48 -8.71
CA VAL A 91 11.32 -5.96 -7.92
C VAL A 91 11.90 -4.87 -7.05
N MET A 92 12.30 -5.22 -5.83
CA MET A 92 12.99 -4.30 -4.93
C MET A 92 13.95 -5.01 -3.98
N PRO A 93 15.00 -4.33 -3.49
CA PRO A 93 15.87 -4.92 -2.46
C PRO A 93 15.10 -5.11 -1.15
N VAL A 94 15.41 -6.19 -0.43
CA VAL A 94 14.83 -6.49 0.89
C VAL A 94 15.93 -6.59 1.94
N GLY A 95 15.68 -6.05 3.13
CA GLY A 95 16.64 -6.02 4.24
C GLY A 95 17.75 -4.97 4.07
N GLU A 96 18.81 -5.12 4.87
CA GLU A 96 19.98 -4.24 4.77
C GLU A 96 20.79 -4.56 3.50
N LEU A 97 21.28 -3.52 2.83
CA LEU A 97 22.18 -3.70 1.70
C LEU A 97 23.45 -4.42 2.17
N PRO A 98 23.97 -5.38 1.39
CA PRO A 98 25.20 -6.07 1.72
C PRO A 98 26.35 -5.08 1.94
N SER A 99 27.18 -5.34 2.96
CA SER A 99 28.39 -4.55 3.20
C SER A 99 29.45 -4.77 2.10
N ASP A 100 29.42 -5.93 1.44
CA ASP A 100 30.23 -6.20 0.25
C ASP A 100 29.51 -5.68 -1.01
N PRO A 101 30.06 -4.66 -1.70
CA PRO A 101 29.46 -4.13 -2.93
C PRO A 101 29.42 -5.12 -4.11
N ASN A 102 30.07 -6.29 -4.00
CA ASN A 102 30.04 -7.37 -4.99
C ASN A 102 29.08 -8.52 -4.61
N GLN A 103 28.37 -8.40 -3.48
CA GLN A 103 27.29 -9.30 -3.13
C GLN A 103 25.95 -8.69 -3.61
N PRO A 104 25.12 -9.44 -4.37
CA PRO A 104 23.82 -8.93 -4.77
C PRO A 104 22.91 -8.80 -3.53
N PRO A 105 22.10 -7.74 -3.44
CA PRO A 105 21.11 -7.63 -2.38
C PRO A 105 20.08 -8.75 -2.50
N ALA A 106 19.48 -9.16 -1.38
CA ALA A 106 18.30 -9.99 -1.43
C ALA A 106 17.19 -9.22 -2.14
N ILE A 107 16.45 -9.91 -3.02
CA ILE A 107 15.40 -9.30 -3.83
C ILE A 107 14.04 -9.81 -3.38
N LEU A 108 13.09 -8.89 -3.29
CA LEU A 108 11.67 -9.15 -3.19
C LEU A 108 11.03 -9.00 -4.57
N SER A 109 10.40 -10.08 -5.04
CA SER A 109 9.58 -10.11 -6.24
C SER A 109 8.12 -9.96 -5.86
N ILE A 110 7.39 -9.09 -6.57
CA ILE A 110 6.00 -8.78 -6.30
C ILE A 110 5.21 -8.83 -7.61
N GLU A 111 4.10 -9.55 -7.63
CA GLU A 111 3.05 -9.40 -8.64
C GLU A 111 1.87 -8.72 -7.97
N ILE A 112 1.35 -7.64 -8.54
CA ILE A 112 0.28 -6.87 -7.91
C ILE A 112 -0.79 -6.45 -8.91
N LEU A 113 -2.05 -6.48 -8.46
CA LEU A 113 -3.18 -5.86 -9.14
C LEU A 113 -3.44 -4.51 -8.49
N ARG A 114 -3.44 -3.44 -9.30
CA ARG A 114 -3.83 -2.09 -8.88
C ARG A 114 -4.63 -1.40 -10.00
N PRO A 115 -5.52 -0.44 -9.67
CA PRO A 115 -6.21 0.34 -10.68
C PRO A 115 -5.20 1.20 -11.47
N GLU A 116 -5.51 1.50 -12.73
CA GLU A 116 -4.64 2.35 -13.57
C GLU A 116 -4.34 3.70 -12.90
N SER A 117 -5.33 4.33 -12.26
CA SER A 117 -5.16 5.61 -11.57
C SER A 117 -4.12 5.54 -10.45
N TRP A 118 -4.05 4.42 -9.72
CA TRP A 118 -3.02 4.23 -8.70
C TRP A 118 -1.62 4.24 -9.32
N LEU A 119 -1.45 3.56 -10.47
CA LEU A 119 -0.15 3.55 -11.15
C LEU A 119 0.22 4.94 -11.66
N GLN A 120 -0.76 5.72 -12.15
CA GLN A 120 -0.52 7.10 -12.58
C GLN A 120 -0.03 8.00 -11.45
N ASP A 121 -0.60 7.84 -10.26
CA ASP A 121 -0.23 8.64 -9.10
C ASP A 121 1.15 8.25 -8.53
N GLU A 122 1.52 6.97 -8.62
CA GLU A 122 2.73 6.42 -7.98
C GLU A 122 3.93 6.25 -8.92
N ILE A 123 3.74 6.32 -10.25
CA ILE A 123 4.82 6.07 -11.20
C ILE A 123 5.89 7.16 -11.14
N GLY A 124 7.14 6.72 -11.00
CA GLY A 124 8.34 7.54 -11.08
C GLY A 124 9.27 7.07 -12.19
N PHE A 125 10.13 7.98 -12.65
CA PHE A 125 11.07 7.74 -13.74
C PHE A 125 12.51 7.89 -13.23
N GLU A 126 13.34 6.84 -13.35
CA GLU A 126 14.78 6.93 -13.11
C GLU A 126 15.45 7.22 -14.46
N LEU A 127 16.12 8.38 -14.59
CA LEU A 127 16.78 8.83 -15.82
C LEU A 127 18.29 8.55 -15.77
N THR A 128 18.88 8.25 -16.92
CA THR A 128 20.34 8.17 -17.13
C THR A 128 20.75 9.07 -18.29
N GLU A 129 21.98 9.59 -18.27
CA GLU A 129 22.52 10.32 -19.43
C GLU A 129 22.61 9.37 -20.64
N SER A 130 22.17 9.83 -21.81
CA SER A 130 22.32 9.08 -23.05
C SER A 130 23.79 9.09 -23.48
N ALA A 131 24.32 7.93 -23.86
CA ALA A 131 25.72 7.76 -24.23
C ALA A 131 26.12 8.52 -25.52
N ASP A 132 25.15 9.02 -26.28
CA ASP A 132 25.35 9.56 -27.64
C ASP A 132 25.50 11.10 -27.70
N PHE A 133 25.49 11.81 -26.57
CA PHE A 133 25.63 13.28 -26.56
C PHE A 133 27.07 13.81 -26.78
N ALA A 134 27.99 12.97 -27.27
CA ALA A 134 29.37 13.38 -27.57
C ALA A 134 29.58 13.88 -29.02
N SER A 135 28.59 13.82 -29.92
CA SER A 135 28.78 14.36 -31.28
C SER A 135 27.50 14.68 -32.04
N VAL A 136 26.88 15.84 -31.81
CA VAL A 136 26.07 16.48 -32.86
C VAL A 136 26.37 17.97 -32.89
N ALA A 137 27.12 18.39 -33.90
CA ALA A 137 27.37 19.78 -34.22
C ALA A 137 26.06 20.46 -34.66
N TYR A 138 25.79 21.64 -34.09
CA TYR A 138 24.70 22.51 -34.48
C TYR A 138 24.76 22.85 -35.97
N ALA A 139 23.73 22.50 -36.73
CA ALA A 139 23.39 23.15 -37.99
C ALA A 139 22.20 24.10 -37.74
N PRO A 140 22.30 25.40 -38.06
CA PRO A 140 21.21 26.33 -37.78
C PRO A 140 20.11 26.19 -38.82
N LEU A 141 18.88 25.93 -38.37
CA LEU A 141 17.69 26.11 -39.18
C LEU A 141 17.36 27.61 -39.25
N ARG A 142 17.32 28.12 -40.49
CA ARG A 142 17.06 29.51 -40.84
C ARG A 142 15.65 29.93 -40.45
N SER A 143 15.55 31.20 -40.04
CA SER A 143 14.31 31.93 -39.81
C SER A 143 13.46 32.08 -41.07
N SER A 144 12.15 31.87 -40.96
CA SER A 144 11.16 32.66 -41.70
C SER A 144 10.05 33.08 -40.74
N GLN A 145 9.91 34.39 -40.54
CA GLN A 145 8.83 35.00 -39.80
C GLN A 145 7.49 34.58 -40.41
N ALA A 146 6.56 34.17 -39.56
CA ALA A 146 5.13 34.38 -39.77
C ALA A 146 4.50 34.61 -38.39
N ASP A 147 3.97 35.81 -38.22
CA ASP A 147 3.20 36.26 -37.07
C ASP A 147 1.97 35.35 -36.84
N GLY A 148 1.69 35.05 -35.57
CA GLY A 148 0.47 34.37 -35.17
C GLY A 148 0.61 33.74 -33.79
N ALA A 149 0.16 34.45 -32.75
CA ALA A 149 -0.06 33.86 -31.44
C ALA A 149 -1.08 32.72 -31.57
N LEU A 150 -0.65 31.48 -31.32
CA LEU A 150 -1.55 30.36 -31.07
C LEU A 150 -1.72 30.25 -29.56
N GLU A 151 -2.75 30.91 -29.06
CA GLU A 151 -3.36 30.59 -27.77
C GLU A 151 -3.88 29.14 -27.87
N LEU A 152 -3.30 28.24 -27.09
CA LEU A 152 -3.86 26.91 -26.86
C LEU A 152 -4.94 27.05 -25.80
N GLU A 153 -6.18 27.22 -26.26
CA GLU A 153 -7.39 27.04 -25.45
C GLU A 153 -7.38 25.67 -24.76
N PRO A 154 -7.87 25.54 -23.52
CA PRO A 154 -8.00 24.26 -22.85
C PRO A 154 -9.05 23.44 -23.58
N ALA A 155 -8.66 22.28 -24.12
CA ALA A 155 -9.60 21.33 -24.66
C ALA A 155 -10.56 20.89 -23.54
N VAL A 156 -11.80 21.35 -23.66
CA VAL A 156 -12.96 20.89 -22.90
C VAL A 156 -13.04 19.36 -22.99
N ASP A 157 -12.92 18.75 -21.81
CA ASP A 157 -13.11 17.33 -21.52
C ASP A 157 -14.59 16.99 -21.75
N ASP A 158 -14.93 16.43 -22.92
CA ASP A 158 -16.30 15.97 -23.19
C ASP A 158 -16.38 14.87 -24.27
N LEU A 159 -15.46 13.89 -24.22
CA LEU A 159 -15.55 12.68 -25.03
C LEU A 159 -15.39 11.39 -24.21
N ALA A 160 -16.56 10.88 -23.82
CA ALA A 160 -16.94 9.46 -23.77
C ALA A 160 -16.41 8.57 -22.62
N ALA A 161 -17.19 8.56 -21.54
CA ALA A 161 -17.24 7.54 -20.49
C ALA A 161 -17.69 6.13 -20.95
N ASP A 162 -17.58 5.80 -22.24
CA ASP A 162 -18.02 4.50 -22.78
C ASP A 162 -17.15 4.00 -23.96
N SER A 163 -15.88 4.39 -23.99
CA SER A 163 -14.92 3.80 -24.93
C SER A 163 -14.44 2.46 -24.38
N PRO A 164 -14.43 1.37 -25.17
CA PRO A 164 -13.89 0.09 -24.72
C PRO A 164 -12.43 0.28 -24.32
N GLN A 165 -12.13 0.12 -23.03
CA GLN A 165 -10.77 0.24 -22.51
C GLN A 165 -9.93 -0.89 -23.13
N VAL A 166 -9.06 -0.52 -24.07
CA VAL A 166 -8.06 -1.44 -24.63
C VAL A 166 -6.87 -1.43 -23.67
N PRO A 167 -6.58 -2.55 -22.96
CA PRO A 167 -5.73 -2.52 -21.77
C PRO A 167 -4.29 -2.03 -21.97
N LEU A 168 -3.75 -2.09 -23.19
CA LEU A 168 -2.39 -1.61 -23.51
C LEU A 168 -2.41 -0.54 -24.61
N SER A 169 -3.50 0.22 -24.73
CA SER A 169 -3.58 1.27 -25.74
C SER A 169 -2.63 2.42 -25.41
N PRO A 170 -1.82 2.91 -26.38
CA PRO A 170 -1.06 4.15 -26.25
C PRO A 170 -1.93 5.38 -25.95
N LEU A 171 -3.25 5.26 -26.16
CA LEU A 171 -4.22 6.32 -25.86
C LEU A 171 -4.70 6.31 -24.41
N ARG A 172 -4.41 5.25 -23.63
CA ARG A 172 -4.62 5.31 -22.16
C ARG A 172 -3.67 6.33 -21.57
N SER A 173 -4.11 7.07 -20.56
CA SER A 173 -3.34 8.16 -19.98
C SER A 173 -1.99 7.68 -19.46
N ILE A 174 -1.90 6.50 -18.81
CA ILE A 174 -0.62 6.02 -18.26
C ILE A 174 0.44 5.77 -19.35
N PHE A 175 0.08 5.12 -20.46
CA PHE A 175 1.03 4.83 -21.53
C PHE A 175 1.40 6.07 -22.32
N ARG A 176 0.47 7.02 -22.43
CA ARG A 176 0.73 8.35 -23.00
C ARG A 176 1.73 9.13 -22.15
N ASP A 177 1.55 9.15 -20.83
CA ASP A 177 2.45 9.84 -19.91
C ASP A 177 3.85 9.24 -19.95
N ILE A 178 3.96 7.91 -19.95
CA ILE A 178 5.24 7.21 -20.10
C ILE A 178 5.91 7.58 -21.43
N ALA A 179 5.18 7.58 -22.54
CA ALA A 179 5.71 7.93 -23.85
C ALA A 179 6.15 9.40 -23.94
N LEU A 180 5.36 10.32 -23.38
CA LEU A 180 5.68 11.74 -23.34
C LEU A 180 6.92 12.01 -22.49
N VAL A 181 7.02 11.42 -21.31
CA VAL A 181 8.21 11.58 -20.44
C VAL A 181 9.44 10.98 -21.11
N SER A 182 9.30 9.85 -21.78
CA SER A 182 10.42 9.23 -22.52
C SER A 182 10.93 10.14 -23.65
N LEU A 183 10.01 10.74 -24.41
CA LEU A 183 10.36 11.70 -25.47
C LEU A 183 11.01 12.97 -24.92
N LEU A 184 10.46 13.54 -23.84
CA LEU A 184 11.03 14.73 -23.20
C LEU A 184 12.40 14.45 -22.57
N ALA A 185 12.60 13.26 -22.02
CA ALA A 185 13.91 12.83 -21.52
C ALA A 185 14.93 12.76 -22.66
N GLU A 186 14.55 12.15 -23.80
CA GLU A 186 15.41 12.03 -24.98
C GLU A 186 15.80 13.41 -25.54
N GLU A 187 14.84 14.33 -25.65
CA GLU A 187 15.10 15.72 -26.07
C GLU A 187 16.09 16.43 -25.13
N ALA A 188 16.04 16.12 -23.84
CA ALA A 188 16.95 16.64 -22.83
C ALA A 188 18.30 15.88 -22.74
N GLY A 189 18.54 14.88 -23.59
CA GLY A 189 19.77 14.07 -23.61
C GLY A 189 19.84 12.96 -22.55
N TYR A 190 18.69 12.56 -22.04
CA TYR A 190 18.54 11.47 -21.07
C TYR A 190 17.75 10.30 -21.66
N GLU A 191 17.94 9.11 -21.10
CA GLU A 191 17.12 7.94 -21.35
C GLU A 191 16.41 7.53 -20.06
N VAL A 192 15.16 7.06 -20.18
CA VAL A 192 14.43 6.47 -19.05
C VAL A 192 15.05 5.09 -18.76
N ALA A 193 15.85 5.01 -17.71
CA ALA A 193 16.56 3.80 -17.31
C ALA A 193 15.63 2.79 -16.61
N ALA A 194 14.64 3.27 -15.87
CA ALA A 194 13.60 2.42 -15.27
C ALA A 194 12.32 3.21 -14.95
N LEU A 195 11.21 2.47 -14.94
CA LEU A 195 9.97 2.90 -14.30
C LEU A 195 9.95 2.39 -12.86
N THR A 196 9.45 3.18 -11.94
CA THR A 196 9.47 2.88 -10.51
C THR A 196 8.13 3.20 -9.87
N VAL A 197 7.83 2.55 -8.75
CA VAL A 197 6.73 2.91 -7.85
C VAL A 197 7.26 2.93 -6.42
N ASN A 198 6.74 3.84 -5.60
CA ASN A 198 7.10 3.86 -4.19
C ASN A 198 6.17 2.91 -3.41
N MET A 199 6.67 1.73 -3.07
CA MET A 199 5.92 0.75 -2.30
C MET A 199 5.85 1.15 -0.83
N ASN A 200 4.67 0.96 -0.24
CA ASN A 200 4.44 1.18 1.18
C ASN A 200 3.60 0.04 1.76
N LEU A 201 4.16 -1.16 1.71
CA LEU A 201 3.63 -2.38 2.34
C LEU A 201 4.68 -2.92 3.33
N PRO A 202 4.93 -2.21 4.45
CA PRO A 202 5.89 -2.62 5.49
C PRO A 202 5.63 -4.03 5.99
N GLU A 203 4.36 -4.42 6.04
CA GLU A 203 3.89 -5.72 6.48
C GLU A 203 4.12 -6.83 5.45
N MET A 204 4.74 -6.52 4.31
CA MET A 204 5.21 -7.47 3.29
C MET A 204 6.71 -7.33 3.02
N GLY A 205 7.41 -6.48 3.80
CA GLY A 205 8.80 -6.11 3.52
C GLY A 205 8.98 -5.26 2.26
N ALA A 206 7.89 -4.77 1.66
CA ALA A 206 7.88 -3.98 0.43
C ALA A 206 7.76 -2.48 0.73
N VAL A 207 8.84 -1.88 1.25
CA VAL A 207 8.91 -0.45 1.57
C VAL A 207 10.05 0.24 0.83
N GLY A 208 9.70 1.29 0.09
CA GLY A 208 10.64 2.06 -0.69
C GLY A 208 10.45 1.85 -2.20
N LEU A 209 11.43 2.30 -2.95
CA LEU A 209 11.35 2.33 -4.40
C LEU A 209 11.44 0.90 -4.96
N ALA A 210 10.42 0.48 -5.68
CA ALA A 210 10.41 -0.74 -6.47
C ALA A 210 10.52 -0.41 -7.95
N VAL A 211 11.25 -1.24 -8.69
CA VAL A 211 11.37 -1.13 -10.14
C VAL A 211 10.25 -1.92 -10.78
N ILE A 212 9.53 -1.31 -11.70
CA ILE A 212 8.56 -1.98 -12.54
C ILE A 212 9.30 -2.75 -13.62
N THR A 213 9.08 -4.06 -13.67
CA THR A 213 9.67 -4.94 -14.70
C THR A 213 8.68 -5.29 -15.79
N ASN A 214 7.37 -5.22 -15.51
CA ASN A 214 6.32 -5.53 -16.47
C ASN A 214 4.99 -4.85 -16.09
N ILE A 215 4.20 -4.49 -17.09
CA ILE A 215 2.83 -3.98 -16.94
C ILE A 215 1.96 -4.74 -17.94
N GLN A 216 0.92 -5.40 -17.44
CA GLN A 216 0.01 -6.24 -18.21
C GLN A 216 -1.46 -5.90 -17.91
N PRO A 217 -2.38 -6.26 -18.81
CA PRO A 217 -3.82 -6.25 -18.49
C PRO A 217 -4.08 -7.07 -17.22
N CYS A 218 -5.08 -6.71 -16.43
CA CYS A 218 -5.54 -7.59 -15.36
C CYS A 218 -5.84 -9.00 -15.94
N PRO A 219 -5.33 -10.08 -15.31
CA PRO A 219 -5.67 -11.43 -15.72
C PRO A 219 -7.17 -11.68 -15.51
N ALA A 220 -7.70 -12.70 -16.18
CA ALA A 220 -9.06 -13.14 -15.93
C ALA A 220 -9.21 -13.58 -14.47
N ILE A 221 -10.19 -12.99 -13.77
CA ILE A 221 -10.46 -13.33 -12.37
C ILE A 221 -11.13 -14.70 -12.29
N GLU A 222 -10.59 -15.56 -11.44
CA GLU A 222 -11.08 -16.91 -11.23
C GLU A 222 -12.52 -16.90 -10.71
N GLN A 223 -13.38 -17.71 -11.34
CA GLN A 223 -14.78 -17.89 -10.95
C GLN A 223 -14.88 -19.04 -9.93
N ALA A 224 -14.40 -18.78 -8.72
CA ALA A 224 -14.38 -19.75 -7.60
C ALA A 224 -14.87 -19.10 -6.30
N GLU A 225 -15.06 -19.90 -5.25
CA GLU A 225 -15.34 -19.40 -3.91
C GLU A 225 -14.08 -18.73 -3.30
N GLY A 226 -14.29 -17.74 -2.43
CA GLY A 226 -13.23 -17.03 -1.72
C GLY A 226 -12.96 -15.66 -2.33
N GLU A 227 -11.88 -15.05 -1.84
CA GLU A 227 -11.51 -13.67 -2.15
C GLU A 227 -10.36 -13.64 -3.16
N VAL A 228 -10.32 -12.59 -3.97
CA VAL A 228 -9.33 -12.43 -5.04
C VAL A 228 -7.95 -12.13 -4.44
N VAL A 229 -6.94 -12.86 -4.90
CA VAL A 229 -5.53 -12.56 -4.63
C VAL A 229 -5.12 -11.34 -5.46
N THR A 230 -4.83 -10.24 -4.79
CA THR A 230 -4.45 -8.95 -5.39
C THR A 230 -2.95 -8.73 -5.39
N ALA A 231 -2.18 -9.48 -4.61
CA ALA A 231 -0.73 -9.46 -4.71
C ALA A 231 -0.11 -10.79 -4.29
N THR A 232 1.07 -11.10 -4.84
CA THR A 232 1.93 -12.18 -4.36
C THR A 232 3.33 -11.64 -4.09
N PHE A 233 3.98 -12.19 -3.08
CA PHE A 233 5.30 -11.78 -2.63
C PHE A 233 6.20 -13.00 -2.53
N ALA A 234 7.43 -12.89 -3.03
CA ALA A 234 8.44 -13.95 -2.93
C ALA A 234 9.81 -13.35 -2.60
N HIS A 235 10.43 -13.79 -1.51
CA HIS A 235 11.76 -13.31 -1.13
C HIS A 235 12.52 -14.32 -0.25
N PRO A 236 13.86 -14.22 -0.16
CA PRO A 236 14.62 -14.91 0.87
C PRO A 236 14.20 -14.43 2.27
N PRO A 237 14.16 -15.30 3.28
CA PRO A 237 13.61 -14.96 4.59
C PRO A 237 14.49 -13.92 5.28
N THR A 238 13.87 -12.85 5.77
CA THR A 238 14.52 -11.78 6.56
C THR A 238 14.43 -12.03 8.07
N HIS A 239 13.61 -12.98 8.47
CA HIS A 239 13.41 -13.43 9.84
C HIS A 239 13.62 -14.94 9.94
N GLN A 240 13.76 -15.45 11.17
CA GLN A 240 13.85 -16.88 11.41
C GLN A 240 12.61 -17.59 10.87
N VAL A 241 12.82 -18.67 10.11
CA VAL A 241 11.76 -19.56 9.65
C VAL A 241 11.60 -20.69 10.66
N LEU A 242 10.35 -21.01 10.99
CA LEU A 242 9.96 -22.07 11.91
C LEU A 242 9.18 -23.15 11.15
N ASP A 243 9.41 -24.40 11.53
CA ASP A 243 8.50 -25.51 11.31
C ASP A 243 7.53 -25.59 12.49
N VAL A 244 6.27 -25.24 12.23
CA VAL A 244 5.22 -25.22 13.25
C VAL A 244 4.30 -26.41 13.06
N SER A 245 4.24 -27.29 14.07
CA SER A 245 3.31 -28.42 14.08
C SER A 245 2.03 -28.04 14.79
N PHE A 246 0.90 -28.44 14.21
CA PHE A 246 -0.43 -28.21 14.77
C PHE A 246 -1.16 -29.54 14.95
N GLU A 247 -1.98 -29.62 15.99
CA GLU A 247 -2.77 -30.80 16.32
C GLU A 247 -3.59 -31.32 15.13
N GLY A 248 -3.26 -32.53 14.69
CA GLY A 248 -3.94 -33.20 13.57
C GLY A 248 -3.57 -32.68 12.18
N GLU A 249 -2.55 -31.82 12.06
CA GLU A 249 -1.95 -31.47 10.77
C GLU A 249 -0.90 -32.52 10.41
N ALA A 250 -0.93 -33.03 9.17
CA ALA A 250 -0.04 -34.13 8.78
C ALA A 250 1.42 -33.69 8.65
N THR A 251 1.66 -32.44 8.25
CA THR A 251 2.98 -31.88 7.98
C THR A 251 3.15 -30.52 8.67
N PRO A 252 4.32 -30.23 9.26
CA PRO A 252 4.59 -28.89 9.80
C PRO A 252 4.47 -27.81 8.72
N ILE A 253 4.02 -26.63 9.12
CA ILE A 253 3.94 -25.45 8.26
C ILE A 253 5.22 -24.64 8.45
N GLY A 254 5.95 -24.42 7.35
CA GLY A 254 7.11 -23.53 7.30
C GLY A 254 6.64 -22.08 7.25
N VAL A 255 7.03 -21.27 8.23
CA VAL A 255 6.58 -19.87 8.33
C VAL A 255 7.60 -18.99 9.04
N THR A 256 7.69 -17.71 8.67
CA THR A 256 8.54 -16.77 9.42
C THR A 256 7.96 -16.51 10.81
N CYS A 257 8.83 -16.38 11.82
CA CYS A 257 8.40 -16.25 13.21
C CYS A 257 7.52 -15.02 13.50
N ASN A 258 7.59 -14.00 12.65
CA ASN A 258 6.80 -12.77 12.75
C ASN A 258 5.42 -12.86 12.08
N HIS A 259 5.12 -13.94 11.35
CA HIS A 259 3.85 -14.06 10.63
C HIS A 259 2.68 -14.27 11.59
N PRO A 260 1.59 -13.49 11.51
CA PRO A 260 0.52 -13.58 12.49
C PRO A 260 -0.50 -14.68 12.21
N PHE A 261 -0.85 -15.38 13.28
CA PHE A 261 -1.91 -16.39 13.31
C PHE A 261 -3.00 -15.90 14.25
N TRP A 262 -4.25 -16.25 13.95
CA TRP A 262 -5.35 -15.95 14.87
C TRP A 262 -5.26 -16.79 16.14
N SER A 263 -5.07 -16.14 17.29
CA SER A 263 -5.14 -16.79 18.59
C SER A 263 -6.60 -16.91 19.04
N ALA A 264 -7.10 -18.14 19.12
CA ALA A 264 -8.42 -18.40 19.70
C ALA A 264 -8.47 -18.08 21.20
N ASP A 265 -7.32 -18.11 21.89
CA ASP A 265 -7.23 -17.80 23.31
C ASP A 265 -7.30 -16.29 23.59
N ARG A 266 -6.58 -15.48 22.79
CA ARG A 266 -6.50 -14.02 22.98
C ARG A 266 -7.46 -13.24 22.10
N GLN A 267 -8.10 -13.89 21.12
CA GLN A 267 -9.03 -13.28 20.15
C GLN A 267 -8.38 -12.13 19.38
N CYS A 268 -7.14 -12.35 18.92
CA CYS A 268 -6.39 -11.41 18.10
C CYS A 268 -5.32 -12.13 17.28
N PHE A 269 -4.77 -11.45 16.27
CA PHE A 269 -3.62 -11.93 15.52
C PHE A 269 -2.31 -11.72 16.29
N LEU A 270 -1.53 -12.79 16.43
CA LEU A 270 -0.24 -12.79 17.11
C LEU A 270 0.84 -13.39 16.23
N PRO A 271 2.07 -12.82 16.23
CA PRO A 271 3.22 -13.47 15.63
C PRO A 271 3.39 -14.90 16.15
N ILE A 272 3.53 -15.88 15.24
CA ILE A 272 3.59 -17.28 15.63
C ILE A 272 4.79 -17.62 16.53
N GLY A 273 5.90 -16.88 16.39
CA GLY A 273 7.07 -17.00 17.25
C GLY A 273 6.87 -16.47 18.68
N GLU A 274 5.81 -15.71 18.94
CA GLU A 274 5.43 -15.22 20.27
C GLU A 274 4.34 -16.08 20.94
N MET A 275 3.77 -17.04 20.21
CA MET A 275 2.79 -17.99 20.73
C MET A 275 3.49 -19.16 21.43
N ALA A 276 2.84 -19.72 22.45
CA ALA A 276 3.38 -20.85 23.20
C ALA A 276 2.87 -22.19 22.66
N VAL A 277 3.66 -23.25 22.82
CA VAL A 277 3.16 -24.63 22.64
C VAL A 277 1.96 -24.83 23.58
N GLY A 278 0.86 -25.33 23.00
CA GLY A 278 -0.42 -25.50 23.67
C GLY A 278 -1.44 -24.37 23.40
N ASP A 279 -1.00 -23.19 22.93
CA ASP A 279 -1.90 -22.13 22.46
C ASP A 279 -2.75 -22.61 21.29
N ARG A 280 -3.95 -22.04 21.15
CA ARG A 280 -4.95 -22.47 20.16
C ARG A 280 -5.08 -21.50 18.99
N VAL A 281 -5.06 -22.05 17.78
CA VAL A 281 -5.39 -21.37 16.52
C VAL A 281 -6.76 -21.79 16.02
N ILE A 282 -7.37 -21.02 15.12
CA ILE A 282 -8.64 -21.37 14.48
C ILE A 282 -8.42 -21.92 13.05
N THR A 283 -9.28 -22.85 12.65
CA THR A 283 -9.32 -23.39 11.30
C THR A 283 -10.52 -22.87 10.50
N TYR A 284 -10.51 -23.09 9.18
CA TYR A 284 -11.60 -22.75 8.27
C TYR A 284 -12.94 -23.37 8.70
N ALA A 285 -12.90 -24.59 9.23
CA ALA A 285 -14.10 -25.27 9.75
C ALA A 285 -14.61 -24.70 11.09
N GLY A 286 -13.98 -23.65 11.62
CA GLY A 286 -14.29 -23.05 12.92
C GLY A 286 -13.80 -23.85 14.13
N ALA A 287 -12.99 -24.89 13.91
CA ALA A 287 -12.40 -25.68 14.98
C ALA A 287 -11.14 -25.01 15.54
N THR A 288 -10.81 -25.29 16.80
CA THR A 288 -9.54 -24.84 17.39
C THR A 288 -8.51 -25.97 17.42
N LYS A 289 -7.26 -25.68 17.04
CA LYS A 289 -6.14 -26.64 17.08
C LYS A 289 -5.00 -26.11 17.93
N ARG A 290 -4.33 -26.98 18.68
CA ARG A 290 -3.17 -26.60 19.49
C ARG A 290 -1.90 -26.53 18.66
N ILE A 291 -1.02 -25.61 19.02
CA ILE A 291 0.39 -25.64 18.60
C ILE A 291 1.07 -26.78 19.36
N GLU A 292 1.66 -27.72 18.65
CA GLU A 292 2.37 -28.87 19.24
C GLU A 292 3.88 -28.63 19.32
N SER A 293 4.45 -27.93 18.34
CA SER A 293 5.88 -27.59 18.33
C SER A 293 6.18 -26.36 17.47
N LEU A 294 7.28 -25.68 17.81
CA LEU A 294 7.85 -24.52 17.11
C LEU A 294 9.35 -24.79 16.98
N LEU A 295 9.79 -25.36 15.87
CA LEU A 295 11.19 -25.72 15.66
C LEU A 295 11.84 -24.83 14.59
N PRO A 296 13.10 -24.40 14.74
CA PRO A 296 13.79 -23.69 13.66
C PRO A 296 13.88 -24.55 12.40
N ARG A 297 13.46 -23.99 11.25
CA ARG A 297 13.64 -24.65 9.95
C ARG A 297 15.08 -24.42 9.46
N PRO A 298 15.80 -25.48 9.03
CA PRO A 298 17.15 -25.34 8.46
C PRO A 298 17.16 -24.71 7.06
N GLY A 299 18.16 -23.87 6.80
CA GLY A 299 18.47 -23.35 5.46
C GLY A 299 17.67 -22.12 5.03
N PRO A 300 18.17 -21.33 4.06
CA PRO A 300 17.40 -20.26 3.46
C PRO A 300 16.45 -20.85 2.41
N GLU A 301 15.17 -20.94 2.75
CA GLU A 301 14.11 -21.25 1.78
C GLU A 301 13.33 -19.98 1.45
N THR A 302 13.06 -19.76 0.17
CA THR A 302 12.21 -18.66 -0.27
C THR A 302 10.86 -18.74 0.45
N VAL A 303 10.45 -17.63 1.04
CA VAL A 303 9.15 -17.49 1.68
C VAL A 303 8.20 -16.72 0.77
N PHE A 304 6.92 -17.01 0.91
CA PHE A 304 5.86 -16.46 0.09
C PHE A 304 4.76 -15.85 0.95
N ASN A 305 4.13 -14.79 0.45
CA ASN A 305 2.94 -14.20 1.08
C ASN A 305 1.94 -13.75 0.00
N LEU A 306 0.69 -13.56 0.40
CA LEU A 306 -0.42 -13.14 -0.45
C LEU A 306 -1.07 -11.87 0.10
N GLU A 307 -1.47 -10.97 -0.78
CA GLU A 307 -2.51 -9.97 -0.48
C GLU A 307 -3.83 -10.47 -1.07
N VAL A 308 -4.87 -10.43 -0.24
CA VAL A 308 -6.22 -10.91 -0.52
C VAL A 308 -7.17 -9.75 -0.32
N TYR A 309 -8.02 -9.53 -1.32
CA TYR A 309 -8.95 -8.41 -1.35
C TYR A 309 -9.95 -8.46 -0.19
N GLY A 310 -10.17 -7.31 0.45
CA GLY A 310 -11.24 -7.11 1.44
C GLY A 310 -11.00 -7.70 2.83
N GLU A 311 -10.71 -9.00 2.92
CA GLU A 311 -10.62 -9.72 4.20
C GLU A 311 -9.23 -9.61 4.85
N HIS A 312 -8.18 -9.39 4.07
CA HIS A 312 -6.78 -9.30 4.52
C HIS A 312 -6.26 -10.51 5.33
N VAL A 313 -6.86 -11.69 5.12
CA VAL A 313 -6.47 -12.97 5.72
C VAL A 313 -6.56 -14.09 4.68
N TYR A 314 -5.93 -15.23 4.96
CA TYR A 314 -6.16 -16.48 4.23
C TYR A 314 -5.91 -17.69 5.13
N TYR A 315 -6.14 -18.88 4.57
CA TYR A 315 -5.95 -20.15 5.27
C TYR A 315 -4.76 -20.93 4.72
N VAL A 316 -3.99 -21.56 5.62
CA VAL A 316 -2.81 -22.38 5.30
C VAL A 316 -2.91 -23.80 5.85
N GLY A 317 -2.19 -24.74 5.24
CA GLY A 317 -2.20 -26.14 5.64
C GLY A 317 -3.49 -26.89 5.23
N GLY A 318 -3.50 -28.21 5.41
CA GLY A 318 -4.61 -29.07 4.99
C GLY A 318 -5.88 -28.85 5.81
N GLN A 319 -5.75 -28.40 7.05
CA GLN A 319 -6.90 -28.06 7.91
C GLN A 319 -7.39 -26.62 7.72
N GLY A 320 -6.65 -25.79 6.98
CA GLY A 320 -6.95 -24.38 6.77
C GLY A 320 -6.84 -23.55 8.04
N ILE A 321 -5.63 -23.36 8.55
CA ILE A 321 -5.33 -22.53 9.73
C ILE A 321 -5.31 -21.05 9.30
N LEU A 322 -5.96 -20.18 10.08
CA LEU A 322 -6.13 -18.77 9.75
C LEU A 322 -4.86 -17.95 10.01
N VAL A 323 -4.39 -17.25 8.97
CA VAL A 323 -3.24 -16.33 9.02
C VAL A 323 -3.60 -14.97 8.44
N HIS A 324 -2.84 -13.95 8.80
CA HIS A 324 -3.05 -12.57 8.35
C HIS A 324 -2.10 -12.18 7.23
N ASN A 325 -2.56 -11.35 6.29
CA ASN A 325 -1.73 -10.77 5.23
C ASN A 325 -0.70 -9.74 5.74
N MET A 326 -0.66 -9.45 7.03
CA MET A 326 0.16 -8.38 7.61
C MET A 326 1.12 -9.00 8.62
N TYR A 327 2.44 -8.75 8.51
CA TYR A 327 3.37 -8.95 9.62
C TYR A 327 3.10 -7.91 10.72
N ASN A 328 2.71 -8.38 11.91
CA ASN A 328 2.62 -7.50 13.08
C ASN A 328 4.04 -7.29 13.60
N SER A 329 4.69 -6.19 13.20
CA SER A 329 6.05 -5.86 13.64
C SER A 329 6.05 -5.27 15.06
N THR A 330 5.79 -6.14 16.05
CA THR A 330 5.98 -5.98 17.51
C THR A 330 4.78 -5.49 18.35
N GLY A 331 4.14 -6.44 19.04
CA GLY A 331 4.05 -6.44 20.51
C GLY A 331 3.35 -5.30 21.26
N SER A 332 2.37 -4.60 20.69
CA SER A 332 1.49 -3.69 21.45
C SER A 332 0.22 -3.33 20.65
N ASN A 333 -0.95 -3.74 21.14
CA ASN A 333 -2.25 -3.19 20.69
C ASN A 333 -2.44 -1.70 21.05
N SER A 334 -1.41 -1.04 21.57
CA SER A 334 -1.41 0.41 21.80
C SER A 334 -0.61 1.09 20.70
N PRO A 335 -1.15 2.15 20.08
CA PRO A 335 -0.42 2.90 19.05
C PRO A 335 0.89 3.44 19.60
N TYR A 336 1.91 3.58 18.75
CA TYR A 336 3.15 4.23 19.16
C TYR A 336 2.89 5.69 19.54
N VAL A 337 3.31 6.07 20.75
CA VAL A 337 3.20 7.44 21.25
C VAL A 337 4.52 7.91 21.82
N LEU A 338 5.07 8.99 21.27
CA LEU A 338 6.19 9.70 21.87
C LEU A 338 5.91 11.20 22.00
N PHE A 339 5.89 11.70 23.23
CA PHE A 339 5.63 13.11 23.50
C PHE A 339 6.86 13.98 23.27
N ASN A 340 6.69 15.05 22.51
CA ASN A 340 7.73 16.03 22.22
C ASN A 340 7.40 17.36 22.87
N LYS A 341 8.40 17.98 23.50
CA LYS A 341 8.26 19.32 24.08
C LYS A 341 7.99 20.38 23.01
N THR A 342 8.54 20.19 21.82
CA THR A 342 8.47 21.10 20.67
C THR A 342 8.41 20.29 19.37
N HIS A 343 7.79 20.82 18.33
CA HIS A 343 7.86 20.23 16.98
C HIS A 343 9.30 20.25 16.44
N LYS A 344 10.00 21.37 16.60
CA LYS A 344 11.43 21.47 16.30
C LYS A 344 12.20 20.54 17.22
N GLY A 345 12.86 19.54 16.65
CA GLY A 345 13.58 18.51 17.42
C GLY A 345 12.68 17.37 17.92
N SER A 346 11.48 17.21 17.36
CA SER A 346 10.64 16.03 17.60
C SER A 346 11.42 14.74 17.33
N ARG A 347 11.27 13.74 18.21
CA ARG A 347 11.96 12.45 18.11
C ARG A 347 11.00 11.36 17.59
N PRO A 348 11.53 10.21 17.11
CA PRO A 348 12.95 9.92 16.87
C PRO A 348 13.54 10.70 15.68
N VAL A 349 14.87 10.78 15.65
CA VAL A 349 15.63 11.33 14.52
C VAL A 349 16.70 10.27 14.15
N PRO A 350 16.67 9.70 12.93
CA PRO A 350 15.67 9.92 11.89
C PRO A 350 14.28 9.44 12.31
N LYS A 351 13.24 10.01 11.71
CA LYS A 351 11.86 9.54 11.85
C LYS A 351 11.75 8.19 11.13
N GLY A 352 11.76 7.10 11.89
CA GLY A 352 11.67 5.73 11.40
C GLY A 352 10.23 5.23 11.33
N TYR A 353 10.04 3.94 11.55
CA TYR A 353 8.73 3.29 11.65
C TYR A 353 8.42 2.95 13.10
N GLY A 354 7.14 2.97 13.45
CA GLY A 354 6.68 2.49 14.75
C GLY A 354 6.42 0.98 14.77
N PRO A 355 6.11 0.42 15.95
CA PRO A 355 5.71 -0.98 16.15
C PRO A 355 4.42 -1.39 15.42
N GLY A 356 3.57 -0.46 15.02
CA GLY A 356 2.44 -0.76 14.14
C GLY A 356 2.82 -0.85 12.66
N GLY A 357 4.06 -0.51 12.29
CA GLY A 357 4.54 -0.48 10.91
C GLY A 357 4.31 0.86 10.20
N GLY A 358 3.67 1.84 10.84
CA GLY A 358 3.44 3.16 10.26
C GLY A 358 4.68 4.06 10.37
N ARG A 359 4.84 5.02 9.45
CA ARG A 359 5.93 6.01 9.54
C ARG A 359 5.73 6.89 10.77
N LEU A 360 6.78 7.21 11.51
CA LEU A 360 6.68 8.07 12.67
C LEU A 360 6.63 9.54 12.25
N ASN A 361 5.55 10.23 12.59
CA ASN A 361 5.43 11.66 12.36
C ASN A 361 4.86 12.40 13.58
N SER A 362 5.37 13.60 13.79
CA SER A 362 4.90 14.50 14.85
C SER A 362 3.57 15.12 14.44
N HIS A 363 2.59 15.07 15.33
CA HIS A 363 1.27 15.67 15.20
C HIS A 363 1.09 16.77 16.27
N HIS A 364 0.52 17.91 15.91
CA HIS A 364 0.11 18.93 16.89
C HIS A 364 -1.22 18.53 17.54
N GLY A 365 -1.42 18.81 18.83
CA GLY A 365 -2.73 18.59 19.46
C GLY A 365 -3.79 19.48 18.82
N LEU A 366 -3.65 20.80 19.02
CA LEU A 366 -4.43 21.78 18.26
C LEU A 366 -4.03 21.74 16.77
N GLN A 367 -5.00 21.85 15.87
CA GLN A 367 -4.71 21.94 14.44
C GLN A 367 -3.78 23.14 14.18
N GLN A 368 -2.62 22.89 13.54
CA GLN A 368 -1.58 23.91 13.36
C GLN A 368 -2.11 25.20 12.73
N GLU A 369 -2.84 25.09 11.63
CA GLU A 369 -3.37 26.26 10.91
C GLU A 369 -4.43 27.01 11.73
N TRP A 370 -5.27 26.30 12.48
CA TRP A 370 -6.22 26.96 13.38
C TRP A 370 -5.47 27.76 14.46
N ALA A 371 -4.41 27.19 15.04
CA ALA A 371 -3.61 27.82 16.09
C ALA A 371 -2.88 29.07 15.58
N ILE A 372 -2.31 29.02 14.37
CA ILE A 372 -1.66 30.17 13.71
C ILE A 372 -2.63 31.35 13.56
N ASN A 373 -3.90 31.06 13.23
CA ASN A 373 -4.88 32.10 12.95
C ASN A 373 -5.57 32.65 14.20
N ASN A 374 -5.56 31.92 15.32
CA ASN A 374 -6.35 32.28 16.52
C ASN A 374 -5.52 32.57 17.77
N LEU A 375 -4.26 32.11 17.84
CA LEU A 375 -3.44 32.23 19.04
C LEU A 375 -2.32 33.26 18.87
N PRO A 376 -2.41 34.43 19.54
CA PRO A 376 -1.35 35.43 19.50
C PRO A 376 -0.01 34.84 20.00
N GLY A 377 1.05 35.03 19.22
CA GLY A 377 2.40 34.58 19.58
C GLY A 377 2.65 33.07 19.40
N TYR A 378 1.72 32.33 18.79
CA TYR A 378 1.94 30.92 18.48
C TYR A 378 3.04 30.72 17.44
N ASP A 379 4.02 29.88 17.76
CA ASP A 379 5.05 29.40 16.83
C ASP A 379 4.92 27.88 16.68
N PRO A 380 4.57 27.35 15.48
CA PRO A 380 4.43 25.92 15.27
C PRO A 380 5.71 25.14 15.55
N LYS A 381 6.90 25.76 15.40
CA LYS A 381 8.18 25.10 15.69
C LYS A 381 8.39 24.88 17.19
N LEU A 382 7.81 25.73 18.04
CA LEU A 382 7.95 25.69 19.50
C LEU A 382 6.74 25.06 20.20
N ALA A 383 5.65 24.82 19.46
CA ALA A 383 4.47 24.14 19.98
C ALA A 383 4.75 22.66 20.31
N PRO A 384 4.14 22.10 21.36
CA PRO A 384 4.27 20.69 21.70
C PRO A 384 3.66 19.81 20.60
N THR A 385 4.21 18.62 20.44
CA THR A 385 3.70 17.61 19.49
C THR A 385 3.78 16.23 20.09
N VAL A 386 3.04 15.31 19.49
CA VAL A 386 3.10 13.89 19.80
C VAL A 386 3.47 13.14 18.53
N THR A 387 4.53 12.34 18.57
CA THR A 387 4.90 11.47 17.46
C THR A 387 4.02 10.25 17.48
N LEU A 388 3.33 10.03 16.37
CA LEU A 388 2.39 8.97 16.12
C LEU A 388 2.77 8.29 14.80
N GLU A 389 2.25 7.09 14.59
CA GLU A 389 2.34 6.40 13.31
C GLU A 389 1.41 7.06 12.29
N THR A 390 1.86 7.17 11.04
CA THR A 390 1.12 7.72 9.89
C THR A 390 1.02 6.68 8.77
N GLY A 391 -0.01 6.84 7.92
CA GLY A 391 -0.52 5.83 6.99
C GLY A 391 -1.99 5.49 7.27
N ILE A 392 -2.62 4.73 6.36
CA ILE A 392 -4.03 4.31 6.50
C ILE A 392 -4.18 3.48 7.77
N GLY A 393 -5.18 3.79 8.60
CA GLY A 393 -5.43 3.08 9.86
C GLY A 393 -4.49 3.46 11.01
N PHE A 394 -3.56 4.41 10.82
CA PHE A 394 -2.68 4.87 11.88
C PHE A 394 -3.11 6.23 12.47
N PRO A 395 -2.86 6.46 13.78
CA PRO A 395 -3.45 7.59 14.49
C PRO A 395 -3.12 8.97 13.92
N HIS A 396 -1.93 9.17 13.35
CA HIS A 396 -1.56 10.47 12.77
C HIS A 396 -2.51 10.87 11.63
N THR A 397 -2.78 9.93 10.72
CA THR A 397 -3.63 10.14 9.55
C THR A 397 -5.08 10.30 9.97
N GLU A 398 -5.52 9.50 10.93
CA GLU A 398 -6.90 9.52 11.43
C GLU A 398 -7.23 10.85 12.12
N VAL A 399 -6.37 11.31 13.04
CA VAL A 399 -6.52 12.63 13.67
C VAL A 399 -6.50 13.75 12.61
N SER A 400 -5.58 13.68 11.64
CA SER A 400 -5.53 14.65 10.53
C SER A 400 -6.82 14.67 9.71
N SER A 401 -7.40 13.49 9.44
CA SER A 401 -8.66 13.33 8.69
C SER A 401 -9.82 13.95 9.45
N LEU A 402 -9.95 13.68 10.76
CA LEU A 402 -11.01 14.22 11.61
C LEU A 402 -10.93 15.76 11.73
N GLN A 403 -9.73 16.30 11.88
CA GLN A 403 -9.51 17.76 11.87
C GLN A 403 -9.93 18.39 10.53
N ASN A 404 -9.58 17.76 9.41
CA ASN A 404 -9.97 18.24 8.07
C ASN A 404 -11.46 18.11 7.82
N ALA A 405 -12.08 16.99 8.21
CA ALA A 405 -13.51 16.75 8.09
C ALA A 405 -14.30 17.82 8.84
N ARG A 406 -13.94 18.07 10.11
CA ARG A 406 -14.58 19.10 10.92
C ARG A 406 -14.45 20.50 10.34
N ARG A 407 -13.26 20.85 9.81
CA ARG A 407 -13.06 22.11 9.08
C ARG A 407 -13.98 22.20 7.86
N ASN A 408 -14.09 21.13 7.07
CA ASN A 408 -14.94 21.10 5.88
C ASN A 408 -16.43 21.21 6.25
N THR A 409 -16.88 20.57 7.33
CA THR A 409 -18.25 20.70 7.85
C THR A 409 -18.59 22.15 8.21
N ARG A 410 -17.66 22.89 8.85
CA ARG A 410 -17.87 24.31 9.15
C ARG A 410 -18.03 25.15 7.88
N LEU A 411 -17.18 24.92 6.88
CA LEU A 411 -17.25 25.62 5.59
C LEU A 411 -18.57 25.35 4.87
N ALA A 412 -19.03 24.08 4.87
CA ALA A 412 -20.31 23.70 4.29
C ALA A 412 -21.51 24.38 5.00
N ALA A 413 -21.37 24.68 6.29
CA ALA A 413 -22.36 25.44 7.07
C ALA A 413 -22.26 26.97 6.90
N GLY A 414 -21.37 27.47 6.02
CA GLY A 414 -21.15 28.91 5.82
C GLY A 414 -20.41 29.59 6.98
N LEU A 415 -19.82 28.83 7.90
CA LEU A 415 -19.04 29.36 9.02
C LEU A 415 -17.58 29.62 8.60
N GLY A 416 -16.91 30.51 9.33
CA GLY A 416 -15.49 30.82 9.09
C GLY A 416 -14.62 29.58 9.29
N LYS A 417 -13.63 29.38 8.39
CA LYS A 417 -12.69 28.24 8.39
C LYS A 417 -12.07 27.95 9.78
N TRP A 418 -11.76 29.01 10.52
CA TRP A 418 -11.09 28.99 11.82
C TRP A 418 -11.93 29.54 12.98
N SER A 419 -13.26 29.54 12.83
CA SER A 419 -14.18 30.25 13.73
C SER A 419 -14.51 29.55 15.07
N SER A 420 -14.01 28.33 15.30
CA SER A 420 -14.14 27.63 16.58
C SER A 420 -13.36 28.32 17.69
N THR A 421 -13.82 28.15 18.93
CA THR A 421 -13.12 28.67 20.11
C THR A 421 -11.98 27.74 20.54
N VAL A 422 -11.07 28.23 21.39
CA VAL A 422 -10.02 27.38 21.99
C VAL A 422 -10.60 26.24 22.82
N ASP A 423 -11.72 26.48 23.51
CA ASP A 423 -12.40 25.47 24.32
C ASP A 423 -13.01 24.37 23.45
N ASP A 424 -13.57 24.72 22.28
CA ASP A 424 -14.03 23.74 21.30
C ASP A 424 -12.87 22.88 20.79
N GLU A 425 -11.75 23.50 20.40
CA GLU A 425 -10.59 22.77 19.89
C GLU A 425 -9.93 21.87 20.93
N LEU A 426 -9.90 22.29 22.20
CA LEU A 426 -9.48 21.41 23.30
C LEU A 426 -10.41 20.20 23.43
N GLY A 427 -11.72 20.39 23.29
CA GLY A 427 -12.70 19.31 23.26
C GLY A 427 -12.47 18.36 22.07
N PHE A 428 -12.15 18.90 20.90
CA PHE A 428 -11.87 18.11 19.72
C PHE A 428 -10.60 17.28 19.81
N ILE A 429 -9.57 17.73 20.54
CA ILE A 429 -8.39 16.89 20.83
C ILE A 429 -8.83 15.58 21.49
N VAL A 430 -9.79 15.63 22.43
CA VAL A 430 -10.27 14.44 23.12
C VAL A 430 -11.01 13.50 22.17
N SER A 431 -11.94 14.03 21.35
CA SER A 431 -12.70 13.20 20.42
C SER A 431 -11.79 12.57 19.35
N ASP A 432 -10.94 13.39 18.73
CA ASP A 432 -10.13 12.96 17.59
C ASP A 432 -9.10 11.90 17.99
N PHE A 433 -8.45 12.11 19.14
CA PHE A 433 -7.43 11.17 19.61
C PHE A 433 -8.05 9.85 20.09
N ARG A 434 -9.24 9.91 20.72
CA ARG A 434 -9.94 8.71 21.17
C ARG A 434 -10.45 7.90 19.99
N GLU A 435 -10.99 8.57 18.96
CA GLU A 435 -11.41 7.93 17.71
C GLU A 435 -10.21 7.27 17.01
N ALA A 436 -9.05 7.94 17.01
CA ALA A 436 -7.77 7.39 16.56
C ALA A 436 -7.14 6.30 17.46
N GLY A 437 -7.91 5.71 18.39
CA GLY A 437 -7.50 4.59 19.22
C GLY A 437 -6.54 4.94 20.37
N LEU A 438 -6.33 6.21 20.71
CA LEU A 438 -5.44 6.62 21.80
C LEU A 438 -6.19 6.64 23.13
N GLY A 439 -5.66 5.92 24.13
CA GLY A 439 -6.27 5.84 25.46
C GLY A 439 -6.20 7.15 26.26
N ASP A 440 -7.16 7.37 27.16
CA ASP A 440 -7.35 8.60 27.93
C ASP A 440 -6.09 9.13 28.64
N HIS A 441 -5.19 8.25 29.09
CA HIS A 441 -3.91 8.65 29.70
C HIS A 441 -2.98 9.45 28.76
N VAL A 442 -3.01 9.16 27.45
CA VAL A 442 -2.22 9.84 26.41
C VAL A 442 -2.87 11.16 26.10
N ILE A 443 -4.19 11.16 25.93
CA ILE A 443 -4.99 12.37 25.68
C ILE A 443 -4.76 13.39 26.80
N LYS A 444 -4.76 12.94 28.06
CA LYS A 444 -4.43 13.76 29.22
C LYS A 444 -3.05 14.41 29.10
N GLN A 445 -2.03 13.67 28.71
CA GLN A 445 -0.67 14.23 28.53
C GLN A 445 -0.59 15.21 27.35
N VAL A 446 -1.30 14.96 26.24
CA VAL A 446 -1.42 15.92 25.13
C VAL A 446 -2.08 17.21 25.62
N LEU A 447 -3.19 17.12 26.35
CA LEU A 447 -3.90 18.28 26.89
C LEU A 447 -3.03 19.06 27.88
N GLU A 448 -2.33 18.39 28.79
CA GLU A 448 -1.40 19.05 29.72
C GLU A 448 -0.31 19.85 28.99
N GLN A 449 0.23 19.33 27.88
CA GLN A 449 1.21 20.06 27.08
C GLN A 449 0.60 21.28 26.40
N ASN A 450 -0.63 21.17 25.87
CA ASN A 450 -1.34 22.28 25.26
C ASN A 450 -1.71 23.34 26.30
N TYR A 451 -2.17 22.97 27.49
CA TYR A 451 -2.44 23.89 28.60
C TYR A 451 -1.21 24.70 28.98
N ARG A 452 -0.04 24.05 29.15
CA ARG A 452 1.22 24.75 29.44
C ARG A 452 1.65 25.71 28.32
N MET A 453 1.35 25.36 27.07
CA MET A 453 1.59 26.26 25.94
C MET A 453 0.64 27.46 25.99
N LEU A 454 -0.66 27.25 26.17
CA LEU A 454 -1.66 28.31 26.25
C LEU A 454 -1.38 29.27 27.42
N ASP A 455 -0.98 28.74 28.59
CA ASP A 455 -0.54 29.53 29.74
C ASP A 455 0.64 30.46 29.38
N LYS A 456 1.64 29.95 28.64
CA LYS A 456 2.78 30.74 28.18
C LYS A 456 2.41 31.82 27.17
N LEU A 457 1.41 31.56 26.33
CA LEU A 457 0.90 32.51 25.36
C LEU A 457 -0.06 33.53 25.99
N GLY A 458 -0.46 33.36 27.26
CA GLY A 458 -1.44 34.22 27.92
C GLY A 458 -2.86 34.06 27.39
N VAL A 459 -3.17 32.90 26.79
CA VAL A 459 -4.49 32.60 26.22
C VAL A 459 -5.40 32.06 27.33
N THR A 460 -6.63 32.60 27.41
CA THR A 460 -7.64 32.10 28.36
C THR A 460 -8.33 30.87 27.78
N TYR A 461 -8.47 29.82 28.59
CA TYR A 461 -9.14 28.56 28.23
C TYR A 461 -9.80 27.93 29.46
N THR A 462 -10.74 27.03 29.22
CA THR A 462 -11.39 26.19 30.23
C THR A 462 -10.76 24.81 30.25
N LYS A 463 -10.27 24.34 31.41
CA LYS A 463 -9.79 22.95 31.53
C LYS A 463 -10.96 21.98 31.44
N LEU A 464 -10.77 20.90 30.70
CA LEU A 464 -11.77 19.87 30.53
C LEU A 464 -11.85 19.00 31.80
N ALA A 465 -13.04 18.84 32.36
CA ALA A 465 -13.23 17.99 33.53
C ALA A 465 -12.88 16.52 33.19
N GLY A 466 -12.06 15.89 34.03
CA GLY A 466 -11.62 14.51 33.83
C GLY A 466 -10.31 14.36 33.04
N PHE A 467 -9.74 15.45 32.53
CA PHE A 467 -8.44 15.47 31.85
C PHE A 467 -7.42 16.36 32.56
#